data_AF-A0A7C3BEI5-F1
#
_entry.id   AF-A0A7C3BEI5-F1
#
_cell.length_a   1.000
_cell.length_b   1.000
_cell.length_c   1.000
_cell.angle_alpha   90.00
_cell.angle_beta   90.00
_cell.angle_gamma   90.00
#
_symmetry.space_group_name_H-M   'P 1'
#
loop_
_entity.id
_entity.type
_entity.pdbx_description
1 polymer ?
#
loop_
_entity_poly.entity_id
_entity_poly.type
_entity_poly.pdbx_seq_one_letter_code
_entity_poly.pdbx_strand_id
1 'polypeptide(L)'
;MNIWLDWGLPIITWLQGLGDWLLVPMQSFTFLGSEEFFLLVMPALLWCFEFRLGFRIGLILLTSQGINGIFKLLFSAPRPFWVSSEVKALSTEGSFGMPSGHSQTAVVVWGRLAAGI
;
A
#
# COMPACT_ATOMS: atom_id res chain seq x y z
N MET A 1 3.03 -25.74 -5.90
CA MET A 1 1.79 -25.16 -5.36
C MET A 1 2.04 -24.78 -3.91
N ASN A 2 2.15 -23.49 -3.63
CA ASN A 2 2.29 -22.99 -2.27
C ASN A 2 0.90 -22.48 -1.86
N ILE A 3 0.18 -23.29 -1.07
CA ILE A 3 -1.24 -23.09 -0.73
C ILE A 3 -1.54 -21.67 -0.23
N TRP A 4 -0.55 -21.03 0.42
CA TRP A 4 -0.62 -19.68 0.97
C TRP A 4 -0.59 -18.55 -0.07
N LEU A 5 -0.06 -18.80 -1.26
CA LEU A 5 0.00 -17.84 -2.38
C LEU A 5 -1.09 -18.14 -3.41
N ASP A 6 -1.35 -19.42 -3.66
CA ASP A 6 -2.18 -19.85 -4.78
C ASP A 6 -3.68 -19.59 -4.56
N TRP A 7 -4.14 -19.52 -3.30
CA TRP A 7 -5.55 -19.26 -2.97
C TRP A 7 -6.03 -17.87 -3.44
N GLY A 8 -5.13 -16.89 -3.49
CA GLY A 8 -5.46 -15.51 -3.86
C GLY A 8 -5.51 -15.29 -5.37
N LEU A 9 -4.88 -16.17 -6.16
CA LEU A 9 -4.77 -16.01 -7.62
C LEU A 9 -6.15 -15.96 -8.32
N PRO A 10 -7.12 -16.85 -8.02
CA PRO A 10 -8.45 -16.80 -8.64
C PRO A 10 -9.20 -15.50 -8.33
N ILE A 11 -8.98 -14.92 -7.15
CA ILE A 11 -9.62 -13.66 -6.75
C ILE A 11 -9.02 -12.51 -7.56
N ILE A 12 -7.70 -12.49 -7.72
CA ILE A 12 -6.99 -11.47 -8.49
C ILE A 12 -7.40 -11.53 -9.96
N THR A 13 -7.41 -12.70 -10.58
CA THR A 13 -7.79 -12.85 -11.99
C THR A 13 -9.27 -12.55 -12.21
N TRP A 14 -10.15 -12.91 -11.27
CA TRP A 14 -11.56 -12.50 -11.29
C TRP A 14 -11.71 -10.97 -11.25
N LEU A 15 -11.03 -10.29 -10.33
CA LEU A 15 -11.03 -8.82 -10.25
C LEU A 15 -10.50 -8.16 -11.53
N GLN A 16 -9.41 -8.70 -12.09
CA GLN A 16 -8.85 -8.23 -13.37
C GLN A 16 -9.78 -8.51 -14.56
N GLY A 17 -10.70 -9.48 -14.44
CA GLY A 17 -11.72 -9.81 -15.43
C GLY A 17 -12.95 -8.90 -15.42
N LEU A 18 -13.13 -8.05 -14.41
CA LEU A 18 -14.28 -7.13 -14.30
C LEU A 18 -14.21 -5.93 -15.27
N GLY A 19 -13.10 -5.78 -16.00
CA GLY A 19 -12.89 -4.78 -17.03
C GLY A 19 -12.01 -3.60 -16.62
N ASP A 20 -11.43 -2.94 -17.62
CA ASP A 20 -10.42 -1.89 -17.42
C ASP A 20 -10.98 -0.60 -16.80
N TRP A 21 -12.31 -0.45 -16.71
CA TRP A 21 -12.95 0.70 -16.06
C TRP A 21 -12.58 0.84 -14.58
N LEU A 22 -12.24 -0.27 -13.92
CA LEU A 22 -11.78 -0.29 -12.51
C LEU A 22 -10.36 0.26 -12.34
N LEU A 23 -9.57 0.34 -13.40
CA LEU A 23 -8.16 0.72 -13.31
C LEU A 23 -8.01 2.12 -12.69
N VAL A 24 -8.72 3.10 -13.24
CA VAL A 24 -8.60 4.51 -12.83
C VAL A 24 -9.08 4.74 -11.38
N PRO A 25 -10.26 4.23 -10.94
CA PRO A 25 -10.65 4.28 -9.54
C PRO A 25 -9.65 3.62 -8.59
N MET A 26 -9.14 2.42 -8.92
CA MET A 26 -8.21 1.69 -8.07
C MET A 26 -6.84 2.38 -7.95
N GLN A 27 -6.34 2.96 -9.04
CA GLN A 27 -5.13 3.79 -9.03
C GLN A 27 -5.32 5.03 -8.15
N SER A 28 -6.49 5.67 -8.23
CA SER A 28 -6.82 6.84 -7.39
C SER A 28 -6.83 6.48 -5.91
N PHE A 29 -7.42 5.35 -5.52
CA PHE A 29 -7.37 4.89 -4.13
C PHE A 29 -5.97 4.49 -3.68
N THR A 30 -5.19 3.87 -4.57
CA THR A 30 -3.80 3.49 -4.27
C THR A 30 -2.93 4.73 -4.05
N PHE A 31 -3.15 5.79 -4.83
CA PHE A 31 -2.45 7.06 -4.66
C PHE A 31 -2.60 7.63 -3.25
N LEU A 32 -3.78 7.54 -2.62
CA LEU A 32 -4.00 8.01 -1.24
C LEU A 32 -3.19 7.26 -0.16
N GLY A 33 -2.60 6.12 -0.49
CA GLY A 33 -1.69 5.36 0.37
C GLY A 33 -0.24 5.37 -0.11
N SER A 34 0.06 6.09 -1.19
CA SER A 34 1.37 6.14 -1.84
C SER A 34 2.29 7.17 -1.18
N GLU A 35 3.60 6.99 -1.33
CA GLU A 35 4.60 7.91 -0.79
C GLU A 35 4.49 9.28 -1.47
N GLU A 36 4.17 9.33 -2.75
CA GLU A 36 3.99 10.54 -3.55
C GLU A 36 2.89 11.43 -3.00
N PHE A 37 1.77 10.86 -2.57
CA PHE A 37 0.70 11.61 -1.93
C PHE A 37 1.17 12.24 -0.62
N PHE A 38 1.89 11.50 0.22
CA PHE A 38 2.40 12.03 1.47
C PHE A 38 3.52 13.06 1.27
N LEU A 39 4.36 12.92 0.25
CA LEU A 39 5.36 13.94 -0.11
C LEU A 39 4.71 15.27 -0.48
N LEU A 40 3.53 15.25 -1.11
CA LEU A 40 2.77 16.46 -1.43
C LEU A 40 2.05 17.06 -0.22
N VAL A 41 1.43 16.22 0.62
CA VAL A 41 0.56 16.68 1.71
C VAL A 41 1.33 17.03 2.98
N MET A 42 2.42 16.30 3.29
CA MET A 42 3.19 16.48 4.52
C MET A 42 3.75 17.90 4.70
N PRO A 43 4.31 18.56 3.67
CA PRO A 43 4.72 19.96 3.79
C PRO A 43 3.58 20.89 4.20
N ALA A 44 2.41 20.76 3.58
CA ALA A 44 1.25 21.57 3.94
C ALA A 44 0.85 21.35 5.40
N LEU A 45 0.84 20.10 5.87
CA LEU A 45 0.53 19.79 7.27
C LEU A 45 1.53 20.41 8.24
N LEU A 46 2.83 20.30 7.95
CA LEU A 46 3.91 20.78 8.81
C LEU A 46 4.02 22.31 8.85
N TRP A 47 3.85 22.99 7.72
CA TRP A 47 4.07 24.44 7.61
C TRP A 47 2.79 25.28 7.65
N CYS A 48 1.67 24.78 7.13
CA CYS A 48 0.47 25.58 6.90
C CYS A 48 -0.69 25.26 7.85
N PHE A 49 -0.79 24.03 8.35
CA PHE A 49 -1.91 23.62 9.21
C PHE A 49 -1.51 23.55 10.69
N GLU A 50 -0.82 22.49 11.09
CA GLU A 50 -0.46 22.29 12.49
C GLU A 50 0.75 21.35 12.57
N PHE A 51 1.85 21.88 13.12
CA PHE A 51 3.12 21.17 13.15
C PHE A 51 3.04 19.84 13.91
N ARG A 52 2.33 19.77 15.04
CA ARG A 52 2.26 18.53 15.84
C ARG A 52 1.52 17.43 15.09
N LEU A 53 0.47 17.75 14.33
CA LEU A 53 -0.26 16.84 13.46
C LEU A 53 0.66 16.30 12.37
N GLY A 54 1.31 17.20 11.62
CA GLY A 54 2.27 16.80 10.58
C GLY A 54 3.39 15.92 11.16
N PHE A 55 3.94 16.29 12.32
CA PHE A 55 4.99 15.53 12.98
C PHE A 55 4.52 14.14 13.44
N ARG A 56 3.32 14.03 14.02
CA ARG A 56 2.71 12.74 14.41
C ARG A 56 2.53 11.83 13.20
N ILE A 57 1.96 12.34 12.11
CA ILE A 57 1.74 11.57 10.88
C ILE A 57 3.09 11.13 10.29
N GLY A 58 4.09 12.01 10.29
CA GLY A 58 5.44 11.68 9.83
C GLY A 58 6.09 10.55 10.65
N LEU A 59 6.02 10.61 11.98
CA LEU A 59 6.52 9.54 12.85
C LEU A 59 5.80 8.22 12.59
N ILE A 60 4.48 8.27 12.43
CA ILE A 60 3.65 7.11 12.13
C ILE A 60 4.05 6.48 10.79
N LEU A 61 4.23 7.28 9.74
CA LEU A 61 4.67 6.83 8.43
C LEU A 61 6.05 6.17 8.50
N LEU A 62 7.04 6.84 9.11
CA LEU A 62 8.41 6.32 9.21
C LEU A 62 8.47 5.00 9.97
N THR A 63 7.83 4.94 11.14
CA THR A 63 7.82 3.73 11.98
C THR A 63 7.07 2.58 11.31
N SER A 64 5.91 2.85 10.72
CA SER A 64 5.11 1.82 10.05
C SER A 64 5.81 1.26 8.80
N GLN A 65 6.43 2.12 7.98
CA GLN A 65 7.17 1.69 6.79
C GLN A 65 8.45 0.94 7.14
N GLY A 66 9.16 1.35 8.20
CA GLY A 66 10.31 0.60 8.71
C GLY A 66 9.93 -0.82 9.13
N ILE A 67 8.84 -0.95 9.90
CA ILE A 67 8.30 -2.26 10.31
C ILE A 67 7.83 -3.07 9.09
N ASN A 68 7.17 -2.43 8.12
CA ASN A 68 6.74 -3.09 6.87
C ASN A 68 7.93 -3.68 6.13
N GLY A 69 9.00 -2.90 5.96
CA GLY A 69 10.22 -3.32 5.29
C GLY A 69 10.88 -4.52 5.96
N ILE A 70 10.98 -4.52 7.29
CA ILE A 70 11.49 -5.67 8.05
C ILE A 70 10.68 -6.92 7.76
N PHE A 71 9.35 -6.84 7.84
CA PHE A 71 8.48 -7.99 7.57
C PHE A 71 8.51 -8.44 6.11
N LYS A 72 8.67 -7.52 5.16
CA LYS A 72 8.85 -7.85 3.74
C LYS A 72 10.09 -8.71 3.54
N LEU A 73 11.20 -8.38 4.19
CA LEU A 73 12.42 -9.18 4.15
C LEU A 73 12.24 -10.51 4.90
N LEU A 74 11.61 -10.50 6.07
CA LEU A 74 11.41 -11.70 6.89
C LEU A 74 10.56 -12.76 6.17
N PHE A 75 9.47 -12.36 5.53
CA PHE A 75 8.60 -13.29 4.81
C PHE A 75 9.07 -13.58 3.40
N SER A 76 9.78 -12.64 2.75
CA SER A 76 10.30 -12.80 1.39
C SER A 76 9.25 -13.32 0.40
N ALA A 77 7.98 -12.99 0.62
CA ALA A 77 6.87 -13.56 -0.15
C ALA A 77 6.87 -13.00 -1.58
N PRO A 78 6.78 -13.86 -2.60
CA PRO A 78 6.75 -13.41 -3.99
C PRO A 78 5.46 -12.65 -4.29
N ARG A 79 5.50 -11.77 -5.28
CA ARG A 79 4.29 -11.11 -5.79
C ARG A 79 3.49 -12.05 -6.68
N PRO A 80 2.15 -11.89 -6.78
CA PRO A 80 1.30 -12.75 -7.59
C PRO A 80 1.77 -12.88 -9.05
N PHE A 81 2.18 -11.77 -9.68
CA PHE A 81 2.67 -11.77 -11.07
C PHE A 81 4.07 -12.37 -11.25
N TRP A 82 4.80 -12.68 -10.16
CA TRP A 82 6.07 -13.42 -10.24
C TRP A 82 5.86 -14.92 -10.36
N VAL A 83 4.71 -15.42 -9.91
CA VAL A 83 4.43 -16.86 -9.81
C VAL A 83 3.36 -17.35 -10.80
N SER A 84 2.54 -16.44 -11.34
CA SER A 84 1.54 -16.76 -12.37
C SER A 84 1.55 -15.73 -13.49
N SER A 85 1.63 -16.22 -14.74
CA SER A 85 1.51 -15.40 -15.96
C SER A 85 0.08 -14.96 -16.25
N GLU A 86 -0.92 -15.54 -15.59
CA GLU A 86 -2.33 -15.15 -15.72
C GLU A 86 -2.62 -13.80 -15.06
N VAL A 87 -1.81 -13.42 -14.06
CA VAL A 87 -1.96 -12.15 -13.35
C VAL A 87 -1.25 -11.04 -14.13
N LYS A 88 -2.01 -10.06 -14.61
CA LYS A 88 -1.46 -8.85 -15.23
C LYS A 88 -0.78 -7.97 -14.18
N ALA A 89 0.46 -7.56 -14.43
CA ALA A 89 1.18 -6.62 -13.57
C ALA A 89 0.73 -5.16 -13.83
N LEU A 90 -0.48 -4.81 -13.37
CA LEU A 90 -1.07 -3.47 -13.54
C LEU A 90 -0.32 -2.35 -12.77
N SER A 91 0.46 -2.74 -11.76
CA SER A 91 1.43 -1.90 -11.05
C SER A 91 2.62 -2.77 -10.64
N THR A 92 3.82 -2.21 -10.72
CA THR A 92 5.08 -2.93 -10.45
C THR A 92 5.85 -2.27 -9.33
N GLU A 93 6.42 -3.09 -8.46
CA GLU A 93 7.11 -2.68 -7.26
C GLU A 93 8.34 -3.57 -7.07
N GLY A 94 9.47 -2.97 -6.68
CA GLY A 94 10.75 -3.68 -6.57
C GLY A 94 10.90 -4.55 -5.32
N SER A 95 10.01 -4.43 -4.32
CA SER A 95 10.09 -5.18 -3.05
C SER A 95 9.28 -6.48 -3.06
N PHE A 96 9.43 -7.31 -2.02
CA PHE A 96 8.54 -8.45 -1.75
C PHE A 96 7.06 -8.03 -1.56
N GLY A 97 6.15 -9.00 -1.75
CA GLY A 97 4.71 -8.78 -1.83
C GLY A 97 3.97 -8.70 -0.48
N MET A 98 4.44 -9.41 0.54
CA MET A 98 3.80 -9.43 1.87
C MET A 98 4.75 -8.85 2.93
N PRO A 99 4.26 -7.97 3.84
CA PRO A 99 2.95 -7.32 3.86
C PRO A 99 2.84 -6.13 2.88
N SER A 100 1.61 -5.72 2.55
CA SER A 100 1.35 -4.57 1.67
C SER A 100 1.65 -3.24 2.37
N GLY A 101 2.58 -2.46 1.82
CA GLY A 101 2.93 -1.12 2.31
C GLY A 101 1.79 -0.12 2.15
N HIS A 102 1.25 0.02 0.93
CA HIS A 102 0.12 0.92 0.64
C HIS A 102 -1.09 0.64 1.55
N SER A 103 -1.42 -0.65 1.77
CA SER A 103 -2.54 -1.02 2.64
C SER A 103 -2.25 -0.70 4.11
N GLN A 104 -1.03 -0.97 4.59
CA GLN A 104 -0.64 -0.63 5.96
C GLN A 104 -0.65 0.89 6.18
N THR A 105 -0.07 1.65 5.26
CA THR A 105 -0.05 3.12 5.29
C THR A 105 -1.47 3.69 5.32
N ALA A 106 -2.36 3.18 4.46
CA ALA A 106 -3.75 3.63 4.44
C ALA A 106 -4.45 3.39 5.78
N VAL A 107 -4.36 2.19 6.35
CA VAL A 107 -4.99 1.88 7.64
C VAL A 107 -4.39 2.72 8.76
N VAL A 108 -3.07 2.83 8.80
CA VAL A 108 -2.36 3.48 9.90
C VAL A 108 -2.52 5.00 9.85
N VAL A 109 -2.53 5.64 8.68
CA VAL A 109 -2.72 7.10 8.59
C VAL A 109 -4.21 7.45 8.69
N TRP A 110 -5.06 6.90 7.81
CA TRP A 110 -6.47 7.28 7.78
C TRP A 110 -7.24 6.75 8.99
N GLY A 111 -6.92 5.55 9.47
CA GLY A 111 -7.49 5.02 10.70
C GLY A 111 -7.09 5.85 11.92
N ARG A 112 -5.85 6.36 11.94
CA ARG A 112 -5.39 7.24 13.01
C ARG A 112 -6.01 8.65 12.86
N LEU A 113 -6.17 9.20 11.67
CA LEU A 113 -6.94 10.45 11.51
C LEU A 113 -8.40 10.28 11.98
N ALA A 114 -9.04 9.17 11.62
CA ALA A 114 -10.43 8.88 12.00
C ALA A 114 -10.62 8.67 13.51
N ALA A 115 -9.67 8.03 14.19
CA ALA A 115 -9.74 7.80 15.64
C ALA A 115 -9.35 9.04 16.48
N GLY A 116 -9.22 10.22 15.85
CA GLY A 116 -9.16 11.52 16.53
C GLY A 116 -7.78 11.92 16.99
N ILE A 117 -6.77 11.66 16.15
CA ILE A 117 -5.37 11.72 16.58
C ILE A 117 -4.61 12.82 15.89
#